data_AF-A0A5R8QWW5-F1
#
_entry.id   AF-A0A5R8QWW5-F1
#
_cell.length_a   1.000
_cell.length_b   1.000
_cell.length_c   1.000
_cell.angle_alpha   90.00
_cell.angle_beta   90.00
_cell.angle_gamma   90.00
#
_symmetry.space_group_name_H-M   'P 1'
#
loop_
_entity.id
_entity.type
_entity.pdbx_description
1 polymer ?
#
loop_
_entity_poly.entity_id
_entity_poly.type
_entity_poly.pdbx_seq_one_letter_code
_entity_poly.pdbx_strand_id
1 'polypeptide(L)'
;MSIQHPRLKAFIFVLLCAAPLTGAALLWHRGETLIPLAAYGVVSVVAFFLYWGDKRKAQAEGPRVRENILHAVELAGGWPGALIAQQVFRHKTRKVSYQVLFWVIVLLHQVFWLDQLFLGGTLLSVL
;
A
#
# COMPACT_ATOMS: atom_id res chain seq x y z
N MET A 1 -6.53 -10.47 21.56
CA MET A 1 -7.67 -9.89 20.80
C MET A 1 -7.48 -10.16 19.29
N SER A 2 -8.17 -11.17 18.74
CA SER A 2 -7.85 -11.80 17.43
C SER A 2 -8.34 -11.01 16.19
N ILE A 3 -7.55 -11.00 15.11
CA ILE A 3 -7.97 -10.50 13.79
C ILE A 3 -9.11 -11.40 13.29
N GLN A 4 -10.27 -10.81 12.99
CA GLN A 4 -11.38 -11.57 12.39
C GLN A 4 -11.02 -11.99 10.96
N HIS A 5 -11.26 -13.26 10.62
CA HIS A 5 -10.99 -13.90 9.32
C HIS A 5 -9.55 -13.70 8.78
N PRO A 6 -8.51 -14.14 9.51
CA PRO A 6 -7.12 -13.86 9.15
C PRO A 6 -6.73 -14.50 7.81
N ARG A 7 -7.23 -15.71 7.50
CA ARG A 7 -6.95 -16.41 6.24
C ARG A 7 -7.48 -15.65 5.02
N LEU A 8 -8.73 -15.17 5.08
CA LEU A 8 -9.34 -14.41 4.00
C LEU A 8 -8.59 -13.08 3.78
N LYS A 9 -8.25 -12.37 4.86
CA LYS A 9 -7.49 -11.12 4.76
C LYS A 9 -6.10 -11.33 4.18
N ALA A 10 -5.40 -12.39 4.59
CA ALA A 10 -4.11 -12.75 4.01
C ALA A 10 -4.25 -13.08 2.52
N PHE A 11 -5.29 -13.83 2.13
CA PHE A 11 -5.56 -14.14 0.73
C PHE A 11 -5.82 -12.87 -0.10
N ILE A 12 -6.69 -11.98 0.36
CA ILE A 12 -6.94 -10.68 -0.30
C ILE A 12 -5.65 -9.86 -0.39
N PHE A 13 -4.86 -9.82 0.67
CA PHE A 13 -3.59 -9.10 0.68
C PHE A 13 -2.61 -9.64 -0.38
N VAL A 14 -2.47 -10.96 -0.47
CA VAL A 14 -1.64 -11.62 -1.49
C VAL A 14 -2.15 -11.29 -2.89
N LEU A 15 -3.47 -11.35 -3.12
CA LEU A 15 -4.07 -10.99 -4.40
C LEU A 15 -3.80 -9.53 -4.79
N LEU A 16 -3.93 -8.59 -3.85
CA LEU A 16 -3.65 -7.18 -4.10
C LEU A 16 -2.18 -6.96 -4.45
N CYS A 17 -1.26 -7.66 -3.78
CA CYS A 17 0.18 -7.52 -4.04
C CYS A 17 0.64 -8.21 -5.33
N ALA A 18 -0.13 -9.18 -5.85
CA ALA A 18 0.30 -10.00 -6.98
C ALA A 18 0.60 -9.19 -8.24
N ALA A 19 -0.32 -8.32 -8.67
CA ALA A 19 -0.12 -7.48 -9.86
C ALA A 19 1.11 -6.54 -9.75
N PRO A 20 1.24 -5.71 -8.70
CA PRO A 20 2.40 -4.83 -8.54
C PRO A 20 3.73 -5.57 -8.39
N LEU A 21 3.77 -6.69 -7.65
CA LEU A 21 5.00 -7.46 -7.51
C LEU A 21 5.40 -8.15 -8.81
N THR A 22 4.44 -8.73 -9.54
CA THR A 22 4.72 -9.40 -10.82
C THR A 22 5.18 -8.38 -11.85
N GLY A 23 4.49 -7.25 -11.98
CA GLY A 23 4.89 -6.19 -12.90
C GLY A 23 6.27 -5.64 -12.59
N ALA A 24 6.55 -5.32 -11.32
CA ALA A 24 7.85 -4.80 -10.92
C ALA A 24 8.98 -5.84 -11.13
N ALA A 25 8.72 -7.12 -10.86
CA ALA A 25 9.68 -8.19 -11.09
C ALA A 25 9.96 -8.41 -12.59
N LEU A 26 8.95 -8.29 -13.45
CA LEU A 26 9.12 -8.40 -14.90
C LEU A 26 9.95 -7.24 -15.45
N LEU A 27 9.71 -6.00 -15.02
CA LEU A 27 10.53 -4.84 -15.41
C LEU A 27 12.01 -5.02 -15.02
N TRP A 28 12.24 -5.53 -13.80
CA TRP A 28 13.59 -5.89 -13.35
C TRP A 28 14.21 -6.98 -14.23
N HIS A 29 13.48 -8.06 -14.51
CA HIS A 29 13.98 -9.18 -15.30
C HIS A 29 14.24 -8.80 -16.77
N ARG A 30 13.53 -7.79 -17.29
CA ARG A 30 13.78 -7.18 -18.60
C ARG A 30 14.97 -6.21 -18.60
N GLY A 31 15.57 -5.94 -17.43
CA GLY A 31 16.70 -5.03 -17.27
C GLY A 31 16.34 -3.55 -17.36
N GLU A 32 15.05 -3.20 -17.30
CA GLU A 32 14.60 -1.82 -17.44
C GLU A 32 14.86 -1.01 -16.16
N THR A 33 14.33 -1.47 -15.02
CA THR A 33 14.51 -0.77 -13.74
C THR A 33 14.15 -1.63 -12.52
N LEU A 34 14.87 -1.44 -11.41
CA LEU A 34 14.56 -2.02 -10.09
C LEU A 34 13.64 -1.14 -9.25
N ILE A 35 13.57 0.15 -9.59
CA ILE A 35 13.06 1.19 -8.69
C ILE A 35 11.69 0.85 -8.11
N PRO A 36 10.70 0.37 -8.89
CA PRO A 36 9.38 0.06 -8.35
C PRO A 36 9.40 -1.09 -7.33
N LEU A 37 10.22 -2.12 -7.57
CA LEU A 37 10.34 -3.26 -6.66
C LEU A 37 10.99 -2.84 -5.34
N ALA A 38 12.07 -2.06 -5.42
CA ALA A 38 12.74 -1.50 -4.25
C ALA A 38 11.82 -0.52 -3.50
N ALA A 39 11.08 0.34 -4.20
CA ALA A 39 10.14 1.28 -3.61
C ALA A 39 9.03 0.55 -2.84
N TYR A 40 8.39 -0.47 -3.42
CA TYR A 40 7.39 -1.25 -2.70
C TYR A 40 7.94 -1.89 -1.43
N GLY A 41 9.17 -2.42 -1.46
CA GLY A 41 9.82 -2.98 -0.27
C GLY A 41 10.11 -1.92 0.80
N VAL A 42 10.90 -0.91 0.45
CA VAL A 42 11.39 0.11 1.39
C VAL A 42 10.25 0.98 1.92
N VAL A 43 9.39 1.48 1.04
CA VAL A 43 8.31 2.40 1.43
C VAL A 43 7.25 1.66 2.24
N SER A 44 7.01 0.36 1.99
CA SER A 44 6.14 -0.44 2.86
C SER A 44 6.68 -0.56 4.28
N VAL A 45 7.98 -0.81 4.44
CA VAL A 45 8.62 -0.86 5.77
C VAL A 45 8.48 0.49 6.47
N VAL A 46 8.77 1.59 5.77
CA VAL A 46 8.60 2.95 6.29
C VAL A 46 7.15 3.22 6.70
N ALA A 47 6.18 2.87 5.85
CA ALA A 47 4.76 3.03 6.14
C ALA A 47 4.34 2.26 7.40
N PHE A 48 4.80 1.02 7.55
CA PHE A 48 4.49 0.20 8.71
C PHE A 48 4.95 0.86 10.03
N PHE A 49 6.20 1.33 10.07
CA PHE A 49 6.74 2.00 11.25
C PHE A 49 6.11 3.37 11.50
N LEU A 50 5.74 4.10 10.44
CA LEU A 50 5.03 5.37 10.56
C LEU A 50 3.66 5.18 11.23
N TYR A 51 2.92 4.15 10.82
CA TYR A 51 1.66 3.75 11.44
C TYR A 51 1.82 3.30 12.89
N TRP A 52 2.85 2.52 13.19
CA TRP A 52 3.18 2.11 14.55
C TRP A 52 3.45 3.33 15.43
N GLY A 53 4.27 4.26 14.95
CA GLY A 53 4.58 5.51 15.64
C GLY A 53 3.34 6.38 15.86
N ASP A 54 2.49 6.54 14.85
CA ASP A 54 1.22 7.28 14.97
C ASP A 54 0.29 6.64 16.02
N LYS A 55 0.20 5.31 16.04
CA LYS A 55 -0.59 4.58 17.05
C LYS A 55 -0.07 4.85 18.47
N ARG A 56 1.25 4.77 18.68
CA ARG A 56 1.87 5.01 19.98
C ARG A 56 1.64 6.44 20.46
N LYS A 57 1.80 7.44 19.58
CA LYS A 57 1.53 8.84 19.89
C LYS A 57 0.06 9.06 20.23
N ALA A 58 -0.86 8.43 19.49
CA ALA A 58 -2.29 8.53 19.78
C ALA A 58 -2.70 7.92 21.13
N GLN A 59 -2.00 6.89 21.60
CA GLN A 59 -2.21 6.30 22.93
C GLN A 59 -1.63 7.15 24.06
N ALA A 60 -0.55 7.90 23.79
CA ALA A 60 0.12 8.78 24.74
C ALA A 60 -0.36 10.24 24.65
N GLU A 61 -1.52 10.50 24.02
CA GLU A 61 -2.08 11.84 23.79
C GLU A 61 -1.12 12.82 23.07
N GLY A 62 -0.14 12.29 22.35
CA GLY A 62 0.85 13.06 21.62
C GLY A 62 0.36 13.56 20.25
N PRO A 63 1.14 14.42 19.58
CA PRO A 63 0.80 14.93 18.25
C PRO A 63 0.64 13.79 17.23
N ARG A 64 -0.51 13.75 16.55
CA ARG A 64 -0.79 12.76 15.51
C ARG A 64 -0.13 13.12 14.19
N VAL A 65 0.21 12.10 13.39
CA VAL A 65 0.66 12.27 12.01
C VAL A 65 -0.52 12.75 11.16
N ARG A 66 -0.28 13.77 10.34
CA ARG A 66 -1.28 14.30 9.41
C ARG A 66 -1.63 13.24 8.37
N GLU A 67 -2.91 13.09 8.04
CA GLU A 67 -3.39 12.02 7.14
C GLU A 67 -2.84 12.17 5.72
N ASN A 68 -2.60 13.39 5.26
CA ASN A 68 -1.95 13.64 3.97
C ASN A 68 -0.54 13.05 3.87
N ILE A 69 0.23 13.02 4.96
CA ILE A 69 1.56 12.39 4.99
C ILE A 69 1.42 10.88 4.85
N LEU A 70 0.45 10.28 5.57
CA LEU A 70 0.21 8.84 5.48
C LEU A 70 -0.22 8.44 4.05
N HIS A 71 -1.16 9.18 3.45
CA HIS A 71 -1.60 8.95 2.09
C HIS A 71 -0.50 9.20 1.05
N ALA A 72 0.39 10.17 1.26
CA ALA A 72 1.54 10.38 0.38
C ALA A 72 2.51 9.17 0.40
N VAL A 73 2.77 8.61 1.58
CA VAL A 73 3.61 7.40 1.72
C VAL A 73 2.92 6.18 1.10
N GLU A 74 1.60 6.06 1.27
CA GLU A 74 0.81 4.99 0.66
C GLU A 74 0.87 5.05 -0.87
N LEU A 75 0.70 6.25 -1.45
CA LEU A 75 0.75 6.53 -2.88
C LEU A 75 2.16 6.33 -3.47
N ALA A 76 3.21 6.55 -2.66
CA ALA A 76 4.58 6.25 -3.06
C ALA A 76 4.92 4.74 -3.08
N GLY A 77 3.94 3.86 -2.85
CA GLY A 77 4.12 2.41 -2.81
C GLY A 77 4.13 1.80 -1.41
N GLY A 78 3.85 2.59 -0.37
CA GLY A 78 3.79 2.11 1.02
C GLY A 78 2.49 1.43 1.42
N TRP A 79 1.48 1.42 0.55
CA TRP A 79 0.16 0.87 0.86
C TRP A 79 0.16 -0.59 1.37
N PRO A 80 1.05 -1.52 0.93
CA PRO A 80 1.07 -2.87 1.47
C PRO A 80 1.46 -2.90 2.95
N GLY A 81 2.55 -2.20 3.31
CA GLY A 81 2.98 -2.07 4.69
C GLY A 81 1.97 -1.33 5.57
N ALA A 82 1.33 -0.29 5.02
CA ALA A 82 0.23 0.40 5.68
C ALA A 82 -0.97 -0.53 5.94
N LEU A 83 -1.37 -1.36 4.97
CA LEU A 83 -2.48 -2.30 5.13
C LEU A 83 -2.21 -3.33 6.23
N ILE A 84 -0.99 -3.88 6.27
CA ILE A 84 -0.55 -4.76 7.36
C ILE A 84 -0.63 -4.01 8.70
N ALA A 85 -0.07 -2.81 8.78
CA ALA A 85 -0.05 -2.00 10.00
C ALA A 85 -1.46 -1.65 10.50
N GLN A 86 -2.39 -1.34 9.59
CA GLN A 86 -3.80 -1.11 9.91
C GLN A 86 -4.43 -2.32 10.60
N GLN A 87 -4.18 -3.55 10.11
CA GLN A 87 -4.72 -4.77 10.73
C GLN A 87 -4.05 -5.11 12.05
N VAL A 88 -2.71 -4.97 12.13
CA VAL A 88 -1.92 -5.28 13.34
C VAL A 88 -2.24 -4.31 14.47
N PHE A 89 -2.21 -3.00 14.20
CA PHE A 89 -2.41 -1.96 15.21
C PHE A 89 -3.87 -1.54 15.39
N ARG A 90 -4.78 -2.06 14.55
CA ARG A 90 -6.20 -1.68 14.48
C ARG A 90 -6.37 -0.17 14.43
N HIS A 91 -5.50 0.47 13.66
CA HIS A 91 -5.41 1.91 13.54
C HIS A 91 -5.89 2.32 12.15
N LYS A 92 -6.65 3.42 12.07
CA LYS A 92 -7.24 3.93 10.82
C LYS A 92 -8.16 2.96 10.05
N THR A 93 -8.62 1.86 10.66
CA THR A 93 -9.50 0.87 10.00
C THR A 93 -10.98 1.27 9.94
N ARG A 94 -11.45 2.14 10.84
CA ARG A 94 -12.88 2.51 10.97
C ARG A 94 -13.24 3.88 10.38
N LYS A 95 -12.25 4.74 10.13
CA LYS A 95 -12.50 6.09 9.63
C LYS A 95 -12.79 6.03 8.14
N VAL A 96 -14.05 6.20 7.75
CA VAL A 96 -14.52 6.05 6.36
C VAL A 96 -13.74 6.94 5.40
N SER A 97 -13.59 8.23 5.70
CA SER A 97 -12.87 9.16 4.82
C SER A 97 -11.41 8.75 4.58
N TYR A 98 -10.75 8.20 5.60
CA TYR A 98 -9.40 7.66 5.47
C TYR A 98 -9.38 6.42 4.58
N GLN A 99 -10.29 5.49 4.83
CA GLN A 99 -10.36 4.23 4.09
C GLN A 99 -10.73 4.45 2.62
N VAL A 100 -11.61 5.40 2.30
CA VAL A 100 -11.94 5.76 0.92
C VAL A 100 -10.68 6.19 0.17
N LEU A 101 -9.92 7.15 0.72
CA LEU A 101 -8.72 7.64 0.04
C LEU A 101 -7.62 6.56 -0.03
N PHE A 102 -7.46 5.76 1.03
CA PHE A 102 -6.58 4.59 1.03
C PHE A 102 -6.91 3.61 -0.11
N TRP A 103 -8.18 3.24 -0.27
CA TRP A 103 -8.59 2.30 -1.32
C TRP A 103 -8.53 2.90 -2.73
N VAL A 104 -8.73 4.21 -2.88
CA VAL A 104 -8.45 4.90 -4.15
C VAL A 104 -6.97 4.78 -4.52
N ILE A 105 -6.06 4.96 -3.56
CA ILE A 105 -4.62 4.77 -3.80
C ILE A 105 -4.33 3.34 -4.23
N VAL A 106 -4.83 2.34 -3.49
CA VAL A 106 -4.65 0.93 -3.86
C VAL A 106 -5.17 0.67 -5.28
N LEU A 107 -6.36 1.16 -5.61
CA LEU A 107 -6.95 1.01 -6.94
C LEU A 107 -6.08 1.65 -8.03
N LEU A 108 -5.54 2.85 -7.81
CA LEU A 108 -4.63 3.51 -8.76
C LEU A 108 -3.38 2.64 -9.04
N HIS A 109 -2.78 2.07 -8.00
CA HIS A 109 -1.68 1.12 -8.18
C HIS A 109 -2.11 -0.11 -8.97
N GLN A 110 -3.29 -0.68 -8.69
CA GLN A 110 -3.79 -1.83 -9.44
C GLN A 110 -4.01 -1.49 -10.91
N VAL A 111 -4.66 -0.37 -11.22
CA VAL A 111 -4.90 0.08 -12.60
C VAL A 111 -3.57 0.27 -13.34
N PHE A 112 -2.61 0.95 -12.72
CA PHE A 112 -1.28 1.15 -13.29
C PHE A 112 -0.60 -0.19 -13.64
N TRP A 113 -0.53 -1.12 -12.69
CA TRP A 113 0.17 -2.38 -12.92
C TRP A 113 -0.56 -3.32 -13.87
N LEU A 114 -1.90 -3.30 -13.88
CA LEU A 114 -2.68 -4.07 -14.85
C LEU A 114 -2.49 -3.52 -16.27
N ASP A 115 -2.47 -2.20 -16.45
CA ASP A 115 -2.18 -1.58 -17.76
C ASP A 115 -0.78 -1.96 -18.26
N GLN A 116 0.23 -1.89 -17.39
CA GLN A 116 1.60 -2.30 -17.73
C GLN A 116 1.70 -3.80 -18.07
N LEU A 117 0.98 -4.66 -17.35
CA LEU A 117 1.03 -6.11 -17.55
C LEU A 117 0.27 -6.59 -18.79
N PHE A 118 -0.92 -6.04 -19.05
CA PHE A 118 -1.85 -6.57 -20.05
C PHE A 118 -1.96 -5.73 -21.32
N LEU A 119 -1.73 -4.42 -21.21
CA LEU A 119 -1.90 -3.46 -22.31
C LEU A 119 -0.57 -2.82 -22.72
N GLY A 120 0.54 -3.23 -22.11
CA GLY A 120 1.87 -2.67 -22.35
C GLY A 120 1.98 -1.17 -22.03
N GLY A 121 1.15 -0.65 -21.13
CA GLY A 121 1.13 0.77 -20.77
C GLY A 121 0.30 1.66 -21.70
N THR A 122 -0.50 1.07 -22.59
CA THR A 122 -1.23 1.82 -23.62
C THR A 122 -2.35 2.69 -23.01
N LEU A 123 -3.07 2.22 -21.99
CA LEU A 123 -4.18 2.97 -21.40
C LEU A 123 -3.70 4.29 -20.79
N LEU A 124 -2.60 4.25 -20.03
CA LEU A 124 -2.02 5.44 -19.42
C LEU A 124 -1.31 6.35 -20.42
N SER A 125 -0.90 5.85 -21.58
CA SER A 125 -0.27 6.67 -22.62
C SER A 125 -1.25 7.54 -23.41
N VAL A 126 -2.54 7.17 -23.40
CA VAL A 126 -3.59 7.84 -24.17
C VAL A 126 -4.42 8.82 -23.31
N LEU A 127 -4.32 8.71 -21.97
CA LEU A 127 -4.91 9.63 -21.00
C LEU A 127 -3.99 10.83 -20.73
#